data_AF-A0A502RWP6-F1
#
_entry.id   AF-A0A502RWP6-F1
#
_cell.length_a   1.000
_cell.length_b   1.000
_cell.length_c   1.000
_cell.angle_alpha   90.00
_cell.angle_beta   90.00
_cell.angle_gamma   90.00
#
_symmetry.space_group_name_H-M   'P 1'
#
loop_
_entity.id
_entity.type
_entity.pdbx_description
1 polymer ?
#
loop_
_entity_poly.entity_id
_entity_poly.type
_entity_poly.pdbx_seq_one_letter_code
_entity_poly.pdbx_strand_id
1 'polypeptide(L)'
;MDHHFLAQFHLRRWANGNGRVLQWGRIAHTGKIVSKEVAPAATAYGPGLYALKGVPDAKTNVVEERLLGDIDNRAAPILEQLIDKGVQSLNARNRFDWARYLNASAARVPKVIAEANSKAASLLGRKLSEGGAEMEWMFDDPSGPLVNLGIVAMSRFFFTYHKPTRRFLSLRWFVRDVSGSKEALMIGDDPLGRTGNLYEAGCLITLPLSANRLFIATDSPSVAAQVREASDQEVVEAANRQSLINAKQFAYGVADRDMVDEYLLTSLKK
;
A
#
# COMPACT_ATOMS: atom_id res chain seq x y z
N MET A 1 -7.35 18.53 2.81
CA MET A 1 -5.99 17.99 2.61
C MET A 1 -6.11 16.73 1.76
N ASP A 2 -5.19 16.55 0.82
CA ASP A 2 -5.10 15.32 0.03
C ASP A 2 -4.33 14.27 0.81
N HIS A 3 -4.90 13.08 0.91
CA HIS A 3 -4.38 11.98 1.72
C HIS A 3 -3.87 10.89 0.78
N HIS A 4 -2.55 10.79 0.64
CA HIS A 4 -1.93 9.86 -0.31
C HIS A 4 -1.97 8.43 0.24
N PHE A 5 -2.42 7.50 -0.60
CA PHE A 5 -2.45 6.07 -0.25
C PHE A 5 -1.34 5.27 -0.94
N LEU A 6 -0.72 5.82 -1.99
CA LEU A 6 0.65 5.49 -2.40
C LEU A 6 1.57 6.65 -2.00
N ALA A 7 2.59 6.38 -1.17
CA ALA A 7 3.51 7.43 -0.72
C ALA A 7 4.19 8.12 -1.91
N GLN A 8 4.21 9.45 -1.88
CA GLN A 8 4.80 10.24 -2.94
C GLN A 8 6.30 9.97 -3.13
N PHE A 9 7.05 9.74 -2.04
CA PHE A 9 8.49 9.41 -2.13
C PHE A 9 8.71 8.13 -2.93
N HIS A 10 7.81 7.16 -2.80
CA HIS A 10 7.91 5.88 -3.49
C HIS A 10 7.51 6.04 -4.96
N LEU A 11 6.38 6.71 -5.23
CA LEU A 11 5.92 6.93 -6.61
C LEU A 11 6.93 7.73 -7.45
N ARG A 12 7.72 8.63 -6.84
CA ARG A 12 8.79 9.38 -7.53
C ARG A 12 9.85 8.50 -8.19
N ARG A 13 9.97 7.23 -7.82
CA ARG A 13 10.89 6.27 -8.47
C ARG A 13 10.47 5.87 -9.89
N TRP A 14 9.26 6.25 -10.31
CA TRP A 14 8.77 6.14 -11.69
C TRP A 14 8.73 7.48 -12.44
N ALA A 15 9.26 8.55 -11.84
CA ALA A 15 9.24 9.86 -12.47
C ALA A 15 10.25 9.91 -13.63
N ASN A 16 9.84 10.51 -14.74
CA ASN A 16 10.70 10.83 -15.87
C ASN A 16 11.59 12.05 -15.55
N GLY A 17 12.43 12.47 -16.51
CA GLY A 17 13.31 13.63 -16.36
C GLY A 17 12.60 14.96 -16.04
N ASN A 18 11.29 15.05 -16.29
CA ASN A 18 10.46 16.21 -15.95
C ASN A 18 9.79 16.09 -14.57
N GLY A 19 10.13 15.06 -13.79
CA GLY A 19 9.52 14.81 -12.48
C GLY A 19 8.07 14.32 -12.55
N ARG A 20 7.61 13.82 -13.71
CA ARG A 20 6.25 13.31 -13.91
C ARG A 20 6.23 11.79 -14.06
N VAL A 21 5.17 11.15 -13.59
CA VAL A 21 4.95 9.72 -13.74
C VAL A 21 3.93 9.45 -14.84
N LEU A 22 4.17 8.41 -15.65
CA LEU A 22 3.17 7.90 -16.59
C LEU A 22 2.11 7.14 -15.79
N GLN A 23 0.91 7.71 -15.71
CA GLN A 23 -0.25 7.10 -15.06
C GLN A 23 -1.13 6.43 -16.10
N TRP A 24 -1.54 5.20 -15.82
CA TRP A 24 -2.55 4.44 -16.53
C TRP A 24 -3.85 4.39 -15.75
N GLY A 25 -4.99 4.42 -16.45
CA GLY A 25 -6.31 4.29 -15.85
C GLY A 25 -7.33 3.74 -16.85
N ARG A 26 -8.47 3.28 -16.33
CA ARG A 26 -9.60 2.83 -17.14
C ARG A 26 -10.78 3.78 -16.99
N ILE A 27 -11.33 4.24 -18.12
CA ILE A 27 -12.55 5.04 -18.11
C ILE A 27 -13.74 4.13 -17.79
N ALA A 28 -14.39 4.34 -16.65
CA ALA A 28 -15.42 3.43 -16.12
C ALA A 28 -16.58 3.14 -17.09
N HIS A 29 -17.05 4.14 -17.86
CA HIS A 29 -18.24 3.99 -18.72
C HIS A 29 -17.93 3.45 -20.12
N THR A 30 -16.69 3.58 -20.62
CA THR A 30 -16.30 3.01 -21.93
C THR A 30 -15.42 1.77 -21.82
N GLY A 31 -14.87 1.51 -20.63
CA GLY A 31 -13.83 0.51 -20.43
C GLY A 31 -12.50 0.86 -21.09
N LYS A 32 -12.33 2.03 -21.72
CA LYS A 32 -11.11 2.36 -22.47
C LYS A 32 -9.92 2.64 -21.54
N ILE A 33 -8.76 2.05 -21.85
CA ILE A 33 -7.49 2.43 -21.20
C ILE A 33 -6.98 3.77 -21.72
N VAL A 34 -6.61 4.62 -20.77
CA VAL A 34 -5.98 5.92 -21.00
C VAL A 34 -4.68 6.02 -20.23
N SER A 35 -3.75 6.81 -20.76
CA SER A 35 -2.54 7.17 -20.04
C SER A 35 -2.28 8.66 -20.14
N LYS A 36 -1.64 9.22 -19.11
CA LYS A 36 -1.21 10.62 -19.06
C LYS A 36 -0.04 10.77 -18.11
N GLU A 37 0.81 11.77 -18.35
CA GLU A 37 1.82 12.16 -17.38
C GLU A 37 1.23 13.04 -16.28
N VAL A 38 1.55 12.75 -15.01
CA VAL A 38 1.07 13.52 -13.85
C VAL A 38 2.20 13.78 -12.88
N ALA A 39 2.12 14.86 -12.10
CA ALA A 39 2.99 15.02 -10.95
C ALA A 39 2.63 13.96 -9.89
N PRO A 40 3.60 13.36 -9.17
CA PRO A 40 3.33 12.40 -8.10
C PRO A 40 2.34 12.90 -7.04
N ALA A 41 2.34 14.20 -6.75
CA ALA A 41 1.40 14.82 -5.81
C ALA A 41 -0.05 14.86 -6.33
N ALA A 42 -0.26 14.81 -7.65
CA ALA A 42 -1.56 14.95 -8.30
C ALA A 42 -2.28 13.61 -8.55
N THR A 43 -1.86 12.53 -7.89
CA THR A 43 -2.43 11.19 -8.07
C THR A 43 -2.27 10.32 -6.82
N ALA A 44 -2.88 9.12 -6.82
CA ALA A 44 -2.90 8.17 -5.71
C ALA A 44 -3.27 8.77 -4.34
N TYR A 45 -4.24 9.69 -4.33
CA TYR A 45 -4.76 10.33 -3.13
C TYR A 45 -6.29 10.32 -3.10
N GLY A 46 -6.84 10.42 -1.89
CA GLY A 46 -8.26 10.71 -1.68
C GLY A 46 -8.41 11.97 -0.84
N PRO A 47 -9.25 12.95 -1.23
CA PRO A 47 -9.50 14.11 -0.39
C PRO A 47 -10.04 13.70 1.00
N GLY A 48 -9.30 14.01 2.05
CA GLY A 48 -9.69 13.72 3.44
C GLY A 48 -9.91 12.23 3.75
N LEU A 49 -9.22 11.31 3.06
CA LEU A 49 -9.46 9.86 3.14
C LEU A 49 -9.46 9.28 4.58
N TYR A 50 -8.63 9.86 5.45
CA TYR A 50 -8.53 9.52 6.87
C TYR A 50 -8.60 10.78 7.75
N ALA A 51 -9.35 11.78 7.29
CA ALA A 51 -9.65 12.96 8.09
C ALA A 51 -10.63 12.59 9.22
N LEU A 52 -10.29 12.97 10.44
CA LEU A 52 -11.18 12.82 11.59
C LEU A 52 -12.29 13.86 11.51
N LYS A 53 -13.54 13.43 11.68
CA LYS A 53 -14.71 14.31 11.66
C LYS A 53 -15.08 14.74 13.09
N GLY A 54 -15.65 15.94 13.23
CA GLY A 54 -16.14 16.46 14.51
C GLY A 54 -15.07 16.61 15.60
N VAL A 55 -13.82 16.81 15.21
CA VAL A 55 -12.70 17.16 16.09
C VAL A 55 -12.23 18.58 15.77
N PRO A 56 -11.48 19.26 16.66
CA PRO A 56 -10.86 20.54 16.34
C PRO A 56 -9.99 20.46 15.08
N ASP A 57 -9.94 21.52 14.28
CA ASP A 57 -9.25 21.56 12.98
C ASP A 57 -7.79 21.07 13.06
N ALA A 58 -7.09 21.43 14.13
CA ALA A 58 -5.71 21.01 14.40
C ALA A 58 -5.52 19.48 14.57
N LYS A 59 -6.62 18.72 14.73
CA LYS A 59 -6.62 17.25 14.85
C LYS A 59 -7.20 16.55 13.61
N THR A 60 -7.83 17.28 12.69
CA THR A 60 -8.53 16.71 11.54
C THR A 60 -7.62 15.82 10.70
N ASN A 61 -6.39 16.24 10.41
CA ASN A 61 -5.44 15.50 9.56
C ASN A 61 -4.32 14.82 10.35
N VAL A 62 -4.50 14.59 11.67
CA VAL A 62 -3.43 14.06 12.53
C VAL A 62 -2.88 12.70 12.07
N VAL A 63 -3.74 11.88 11.44
CA VAL A 63 -3.34 10.57 10.87
C VAL A 63 -2.39 10.77 9.69
N GLU A 64 -2.63 11.76 8.83
CA GLU A 64 -1.71 12.06 7.73
C GLU A 64 -0.42 12.67 8.26
N GLU A 65 -0.55 13.77 9.00
CA GLU A 65 0.57 14.63 9.34
C GLU A 65 1.54 13.99 10.34
N ARG A 66 1.01 13.33 11.37
CA ARG A 66 1.84 12.82 12.48
C ARG A 66 2.14 11.34 12.40
N LEU A 67 1.27 10.55 11.77
CA LEU A 67 1.42 9.10 11.74
C LEU A 67 1.99 8.61 10.42
N LEU A 68 1.29 8.84 9.31
CA LEU A 68 1.78 8.42 7.99
C LEU A 68 2.99 9.25 7.56
N GLY A 69 3.00 10.55 7.84
CA GLY A 69 4.15 11.43 7.62
C GLY A 69 5.42 10.95 8.32
N ASP A 70 5.36 10.56 9.61
CA ASP A 70 6.53 10.02 10.32
C ASP A 70 7.00 8.69 9.72
N ILE A 71 6.07 7.80 9.34
CA ILE A 71 6.40 6.53 8.70
C ILE A 71 7.08 6.76 7.34
N ASP A 72 6.51 7.62 6.51
CA ASP A 72 7.01 7.90 5.17
C ASP A 72 8.37 8.61 5.21
N ASN A 73 8.57 9.57 6.13
CA ASN A 73 9.84 10.26 6.32
C ASN A 73 10.98 9.30 6.73
N ARG A 74 10.68 8.30 7.58
CA ARG A 74 11.66 7.26 7.96
C ARG A 74 11.90 6.26 6.83
N ALA A 75 10.86 5.93 6.05
CA ALA A 75 10.93 4.92 5.00
C ALA A 75 11.64 5.41 3.73
N ALA A 76 11.56 6.71 3.41
CA ALA A 76 12.16 7.29 2.21
C ALA A 76 13.67 6.98 2.05
N PRO A 77 14.55 7.26 3.03
CA PRO A 77 15.96 6.90 2.90
C PRO A 77 16.20 5.39 2.89
N ILE A 78 15.32 4.59 3.50
CA ILE A 78 15.44 3.12 3.53
C ILE A 78 15.11 2.53 2.15
N LEU A 79 14.16 3.11 1.42
CA LEU A 79 13.86 2.70 0.05
C LEU A 79 15.08 2.88 -0.86
N GLU A 80 15.74 4.05 -0.81
CA GLU A 80 16.95 4.29 -1.61
C GLU A 80 18.07 3.31 -1.20
N GLN A 81 18.23 3.08 0.10
CA GLN A 81 19.17 2.09 0.61
C GLN A 81 18.89 0.66 0.10
N LEU A 82 17.61 0.26 0.02
CA LEU A 82 17.21 -1.04 -0.51
C LEU A 82 17.49 -1.18 -2.01
N ILE A 83 17.26 -0.11 -2.78
CA ILE A 83 17.54 -0.06 -4.23
C ILE A 83 19.03 -0.21 -4.50
N ASP A 84 19.85 0.55 -3.77
CA ASP A 84 21.29 0.66 -4.04
C ASP A 84 22.10 -0.49 -3.45
N LYS A 85 21.76 -0.89 -2.21
CA LYS A 85 22.61 -1.76 -1.38
C LYS A 85 21.88 -3.01 -0.89
N GLY A 86 20.62 -3.22 -1.24
CA GLY A 86 19.84 -4.38 -0.83
C GLY A 86 19.60 -4.47 0.69
N VAL A 87 18.91 -5.55 1.09
CA VAL A 87 18.43 -5.78 2.47
C VAL A 87 19.54 -5.95 3.50
N GLN A 88 20.71 -6.42 3.09
CA GLN A 88 21.87 -6.65 3.96
C GLN A 88 22.43 -5.37 4.56
N SER A 89 22.13 -4.23 3.93
CA SER A 89 22.56 -2.93 4.42
C SER A 89 21.68 -2.39 5.57
N LEU A 90 20.49 -2.98 5.80
CA LEU A 90 19.57 -2.50 6.81
C LEU A 90 19.99 -2.95 8.21
N ASN A 91 20.18 -1.99 9.12
CA ASN A 91 20.27 -2.27 10.55
C ASN A 91 18.88 -2.65 11.13
N ALA A 92 18.84 -3.08 12.39
CA ALA A 92 17.62 -3.51 13.05
C ALA A 92 16.52 -2.42 13.07
N ARG A 93 16.92 -1.15 13.25
CA ARG A 93 15.98 -0.02 13.25
C ARG A 93 15.38 0.21 11.85
N ASN A 94 16.21 0.21 10.81
CA ASN A 94 15.75 0.39 9.43
C ASN A 94 14.86 -0.79 9.00
N ARG A 95 15.15 -2.03 9.42
CA ARG A 95 14.21 -3.15 9.19
C ARG A 95 12.87 -2.89 9.89
N PHE A 96 12.87 -2.45 11.14
CA PHE A 96 11.62 -2.14 11.86
C PHE A 96 10.81 -1.05 11.18
N ASP A 97 11.44 0.07 10.81
CA ASP A 97 10.78 1.19 10.15
C ASP A 97 10.29 0.81 8.74
N TRP A 98 11.03 -0.01 7.99
CA TRP A 98 10.56 -0.57 6.71
C TRP A 98 9.34 -1.47 6.87
N ALA A 99 9.31 -2.35 7.89
CA ALA A 99 8.15 -3.18 8.15
C ALA A 99 6.92 -2.36 8.56
N ARG A 100 7.10 -1.22 9.24
CA ARG A 100 6.01 -0.27 9.49
C ARG A 100 5.49 0.32 8.18
N TYR A 101 6.37 0.64 7.23
CA TYR A 101 5.99 1.15 5.93
C TYR A 101 5.24 0.11 5.07
N LEU A 102 5.70 -1.15 5.04
CA LEU A 102 4.98 -2.25 4.38
C LEU A 102 3.55 -2.38 4.93
N ASN A 103 3.44 -2.32 6.26
CA ASN A 103 2.16 -2.40 6.92
C ASN A 103 1.26 -1.17 6.66
N ALA A 104 1.83 0.03 6.68
CA ALA A 104 1.12 1.27 6.38
C ALA A 104 0.57 1.25 4.95
N SER A 105 1.40 0.82 3.99
CA SER A 105 1.02 0.72 2.58
C SER A 105 -0.12 -0.27 2.36
N ALA A 106 -0.18 -1.37 3.11
CA ALA A 106 -1.31 -2.30 3.07
C ALA A 106 -2.60 -1.73 3.72
N ALA A 107 -2.47 -0.85 4.72
CA ALA A 107 -3.58 -0.38 5.53
C ALA A 107 -4.25 0.89 4.98
N ARG A 108 -3.49 1.76 4.31
CA ARG A 108 -3.94 3.12 3.95
C ARG A 108 -4.73 3.22 2.65
N VAL A 109 -4.98 2.11 1.96
CA VAL A 109 -5.71 2.10 0.69
C VAL A 109 -7.22 2.27 0.89
N PRO A 110 -7.94 2.99 -0.02
CA PRO A 110 -9.35 3.37 0.19
C PRO A 110 -10.28 2.21 0.52
N LYS A 111 -10.09 1.05 -0.11
CA LYS A 111 -10.91 -0.15 0.14
C LYS A 111 -10.79 -0.62 1.59
N VAL A 112 -9.58 -0.66 2.15
CA VAL A 112 -9.36 -1.11 3.54
C VAL A 112 -9.97 -0.12 4.53
N ILE A 113 -9.87 1.18 4.26
CA ILE A 113 -10.53 2.23 5.06
C ILE A 113 -12.06 2.08 5.01
N ALA A 114 -12.62 1.86 3.82
CA ALA A 114 -14.07 1.66 3.65
C ALA A 114 -14.55 0.40 4.40
N GLU A 115 -13.82 -0.71 4.32
CA GLU A 115 -14.14 -1.93 5.07
C GLU A 115 -14.06 -1.73 6.58
N ALA A 116 -13.05 -1.02 7.07
CA ALA A 116 -12.91 -0.70 8.49
C ALA A 116 -14.09 0.15 8.99
N ASN A 117 -14.48 1.18 8.23
CA ASN A 117 -15.63 2.02 8.55
C ASN A 117 -16.94 1.23 8.54
N SER A 118 -17.15 0.36 7.56
CA SER A 118 -18.34 -0.48 7.46
C SER A 118 -18.47 -1.46 8.64
N LYS A 119 -17.37 -2.14 9.02
CA LYS A 119 -17.35 -3.04 10.18
C LYS A 119 -17.61 -2.29 11.48
N ALA A 120 -17.01 -1.11 11.65
CA ALA A 120 -17.23 -0.26 12.81
C ALA A 120 -18.71 0.14 12.93
N ALA A 121 -19.33 0.56 11.83
CA ALA A 121 -20.76 0.90 11.80
C ALA A 121 -21.66 -0.30 12.13
N SER A 122 -21.33 -1.49 11.62
CA SER A 122 -22.09 -2.72 11.92
C SER A 122 -22.02 -3.13 13.40
N LEU A 123 -20.81 -3.10 13.99
CA LEU A 123 -20.62 -3.40 15.42
C LEU A 123 -21.39 -2.42 16.31
N LEU A 124 -21.38 -1.14 15.93
CA LEU A 124 -22.14 -0.11 16.64
C LEU A 124 -23.65 -0.35 16.55
N GLY A 125 -24.17 -0.66 15.35
CA GLY A 125 -25.59 -0.96 15.15
C GLY A 125 -26.08 -2.11 16.01
N ARG A 126 -25.27 -3.17 16.16
CA ARG A 126 -25.56 -4.30 17.06
C ARG A 126 -25.61 -3.87 18.53
N LYS A 127 -24.58 -3.17 19.01
CA LYS A 127 -24.52 -2.69 20.41
C LYS A 127 -25.66 -1.74 20.78
N LEU A 128 -26.08 -0.89 19.84
CA LEU A 128 -27.25 -0.01 20.02
C LEU A 128 -28.54 -0.82 20.11
N SER A 129 -28.71 -1.83 19.26
CA SER A 129 -29.90 -2.71 19.29
C SER A 129 -29.98 -3.60 20.54
N GLU A 130 -28.83 -3.90 21.16
CA GLU A 130 -28.74 -4.70 22.39
C GLU A 130 -28.95 -3.88 23.67
N GLY A 131 -29.33 -2.59 23.57
CA GLY A 131 -29.67 -1.76 24.72
C GLY A 131 -28.49 -1.36 25.59
N GLY A 132 -27.27 -1.31 25.04
CA GLY A 132 -26.05 -0.99 25.78
C GLY A 132 -26.06 0.42 26.38
N ALA A 133 -26.47 0.54 27.65
CA ALA A 133 -26.44 1.76 28.45
C ALA A 133 -25.01 2.24 28.79
N GLU A 134 -23.98 1.44 28.51
CA GLU A 134 -22.57 1.77 28.73
C GLU A 134 -21.89 2.29 27.45
N MET A 135 -22.47 3.29 26.78
CA MET A 135 -21.78 4.00 25.68
C MET A 135 -21.35 5.42 26.04
N GLU A 136 -21.66 5.90 27.25
CA GLU A 136 -21.27 7.23 27.72
C GLU A 136 -19.73 7.41 27.71
N TRP A 137 -18.96 6.38 28.08
CA TRP A 137 -17.49 6.37 27.99
C TRP A 137 -16.94 6.40 26.54
N MET A 138 -17.75 6.05 25.52
CA MET A 138 -17.36 6.17 24.11
C MET A 138 -17.48 7.62 23.60
N PHE A 139 -18.22 8.48 24.30
CA PHE A 139 -18.28 9.92 24.03
C PHE A 139 -17.27 10.73 24.84
N ASP A 140 -16.74 10.14 25.93
CA ASP A 140 -15.67 10.72 26.76
C ASP A 140 -14.24 10.41 26.25
N ASP A 141 -14.08 9.65 25.16
CA ASP A 141 -12.76 9.44 24.53
C ASP A 141 -12.33 10.71 23.77
N PRO A 142 -11.19 11.35 24.13
CA PRO A 142 -10.67 12.55 23.47
C PRO A 142 -10.24 12.36 21.99
N SER A 143 -10.47 11.17 21.41
CA SER A 143 -10.21 10.77 20.02
C SER A 143 -11.32 11.14 19.02
N GLY A 144 -12.49 11.64 19.47
CA GLY A 144 -13.55 12.20 18.61
C GLY A 144 -14.76 11.30 18.36
N PRO A 145 -15.80 11.81 17.66
CA PRO A 145 -17.11 11.15 17.53
C PRO A 145 -17.06 9.78 16.83
N LEU A 146 -18.09 8.95 17.09
CA LEU A 146 -18.28 7.57 16.61
C LEU A 146 -17.96 7.34 15.13
N VAL A 147 -18.17 8.36 14.30
CA VAL A 147 -17.85 8.37 12.87
C VAL A 147 -16.36 8.09 12.58
N ASN A 148 -15.47 8.28 13.55
CA ASN A 148 -14.03 8.05 13.43
C ASN A 148 -13.59 6.63 13.84
N LEU A 149 -14.51 5.79 14.35
CA LEU A 149 -14.16 4.49 14.95
C LEU A 149 -13.38 3.57 14.02
N GLY A 150 -13.73 3.52 12.73
CA GLY A 150 -13.00 2.72 11.74
C GLY A 150 -11.56 3.18 11.55
N ILE A 151 -11.34 4.49 11.43
CA ILE A 151 -10.01 5.12 11.29
C ILE A 151 -9.16 4.91 12.55
N VAL A 152 -9.76 5.08 13.73
CA VAL A 152 -9.07 4.87 15.02
C VAL A 152 -8.72 3.39 15.22
N ALA A 153 -9.65 2.47 14.95
CA ALA A 153 -9.41 1.04 15.06
C ALA A 153 -8.33 0.57 14.09
N MET A 154 -8.37 1.02 12.83
CA MET A 154 -7.32 0.80 11.84
C MET A 154 -5.98 1.34 12.39
N SER A 155 -5.97 2.58 12.89
CA SER A 155 -4.73 3.20 13.38
C SER A 155 -4.12 2.42 14.56
N ARG A 156 -4.94 2.00 15.51
CA ARG A 156 -4.50 1.17 16.65
C ARG A 156 -4.00 -0.21 16.17
N PHE A 157 -4.75 -0.89 15.33
CA PHE A 157 -4.42 -2.23 14.84
C PHE A 157 -3.09 -2.25 14.07
N PHE A 158 -2.92 -1.31 13.13
CA PHE A 158 -1.76 -1.32 12.25
C PHE A 158 -0.54 -0.62 12.88
N PHE A 159 -0.73 0.38 13.74
CA PHE A 159 0.39 1.21 14.18
C PHE A 159 0.69 1.18 15.68
N THR A 160 -0.24 0.69 16.51
CA THR A 160 -0.04 0.55 17.97
C THR A 160 0.24 -0.90 18.37
N TYR A 161 -0.57 -1.85 17.91
CA TYR A 161 -0.44 -3.25 18.36
C TYR A 161 0.70 -4.03 17.70
N HIS A 162 1.35 -3.46 16.67
CA HIS A 162 2.54 -3.99 15.97
C HIS A 162 2.48 -5.45 15.49
N LYS A 163 1.37 -6.20 15.65
CA LYS A 163 1.27 -7.60 15.24
C LYS A 163 1.51 -7.78 13.74
N PRO A 164 0.89 -6.97 12.84
CA PRO A 164 1.21 -7.03 11.42
C PRO A 164 2.68 -6.64 11.13
N THR A 165 3.19 -5.59 11.78
CA THR A 165 4.60 -5.15 11.62
C THR A 165 5.59 -6.25 12.02
N ARG A 166 5.38 -6.91 13.17
CA ARG A 166 6.18 -8.04 13.64
C ARG A 166 6.10 -9.21 12.67
N ARG A 167 4.93 -9.42 12.04
CA ARG A 167 4.80 -10.44 11.02
C ARG A 167 5.61 -10.12 9.77
N PHE A 168 5.56 -8.90 9.24
CA PHE A 168 6.44 -8.50 8.13
C PHE A 168 7.92 -8.67 8.49
N LEU A 169 8.32 -8.31 9.71
CA LEU A 169 9.69 -8.47 10.21
C LEU A 169 10.17 -9.92 10.27
N SER A 170 9.28 -10.88 10.54
CA SER A 170 9.65 -12.29 10.65
C SER A 170 9.87 -12.97 9.30
N LEU A 171 9.49 -12.32 8.18
CA LEU A 171 9.74 -12.84 6.84
C LEU A 171 11.22 -12.70 6.46
N ARG A 172 11.69 -13.61 5.60
CA ARG A 172 12.99 -13.48 4.94
C ARG A 172 12.87 -12.50 3.80
N TRP A 173 13.72 -11.49 3.79
CA TRP A 173 13.69 -10.43 2.79
C TRP A 173 14.85 -10.56 1.82
N PHE A 174 14.64 -10.14 0.58
CA PHE A 174 15.69 -9.86 -0.38
C PHE A 174 15.19 -8.85 -1.43
N VAL A 175 16.11 -8.19 -2.12
CA VAL A 175 15.80 -7.38 -3.30
C VAL A 175 16.29 -8.13 -4.52
N ARG A 176 15.42 -8.30 -5.51
CA ARG A 176 15.76 -8.86 -6.81
C ARG A 176 16.05 -7.70 -7.77
N ASP A 177 17.24 -7.73 -8.36
CA ASP A 177 17.55 -6.95 -9.55
C ASP A 177 16.96 -7.67 -10.76
N VAL A 178 16.14 -6.95 -11.53
CA VAL A 178 15.49 -7.47 -12.74
C VAL A 178 15.88 -6.65 -13.98
N SER A 179 17.05 -6.00 -13.95
CA SER A 179 17.54 -5.19 -15.08
C SER A 179 17.77 -5.98 -16.37
N GLY A 180 17.79 -7.32 -16.32
CA GLY A 180 17.88 -8.18 -17.51
C GLY A 180 16.55 -8.37 -18.24
N SER A 181 15.43 -7.91 -17.67
CA SER A 181 14.11 -7.95 -18.32
C SER A 181 14.03 -6.96 -19.49
N LYS A 182 13.21 -7.28 -20.49
CA LYS A 182 12.91 -6.35 -21.59
C LYS A 182 11.93 -5.26 -21.16
N GLU A 183 11.18 -5.53 -20.11
CA GLU A 183 10.16 -4.65 -19.56
C GLU A 183 10.55 -4.11 -18.19
N ALA A 184 10.05 -2.93 -17.86
CA ALA A 184 10.19 -2.34 -16.54
C ALA A 184 9.09 -2.81 -15.60
N LEU A 185 9.39 -2.83 -14.30
CA LEU A 185 8.39 -2.98 -13.26
C LEU A 185 7.43 -1.78 -13.25
N MET A 186 6.14 -2.07 -13.09
CA MET A 186 5.08 -1.12 -12.78
C MET A 186 4.80 -1.10 -11.29
N ILE A 187 4.09 -0.07 -10.83
CA ILE A 187 3.51 -0.03 -9.49
C ILE A 187 2.04 0.38 -9.55
N GLY A 188 1.19 -0.32 -8.79
CA GLY A 188 -0.21 0.04 -8.61
C GLY A 188 -0.39 1.03 -7.47
N ASP A 189 -1.53 1.71 -7.44
CA ASP A 189 -1.94 2.55 -6.32
C ASP A 189 -2.34 1.74 -5.05
N ASP A 190 -2.43 0.42 -5.16
CA ASP A 190 -2.38 -0.58 -4.08
C ASP A 190 -1.09 -1.41 -4.26
N PRO A 191 0.06 -0.91 -3.74
CA PRO A 191 1.38 -1.30 -4.24
C PRO A 191 1.87 -2.65 -3.71
N LEU A 192 1.26 -3.18 -2.66
CA LEU A 192 1.75 -4.39 -2.00
C LEU A 192 1.15 -5.64 -2.66
N GLY A 193 1.97 -6.35 -3.45
CA GLY A 193 1.64 -7.67 -3.96
C GLY A 193 1.60 -8.69 -2.83
N ARG A 194 0.58 -9.56 -2.82
CA ARG A 194 0.45 -10.64 -1.84
C ARG A 194 -0.11 -11.90 -2.48
N THR A 195 0.65 -12.99 -2.37
CA THR A 195 0.19 -14.36 -2.63
C THR A 195 0.04 -15.09 -1.31
N GLY A 196 -1.10 -15.77 -1.13
CA GLY A 196 -1.47 -16.42 0.13
C GLY A 196 -1.90 -15.46 1.24
N ASN A 197 -2.02 -15.98 2.46
CA ASN A 197 -2.36 -15.21 3.65
C ASN A 197 -1.09 -14.82 4.40
N LEU A 198 -0.98 -13.54 4.80
CA LEU A 198 0.18 -13.01 5.54
C LEU A 198 0.51 -13.84 6.80
N TYR A 199 -0.48 -14.44 7.45
CA TYR A 199 -0.30 -15.20 8.69
C TYR A 199 -0.20 -16.72 8.49
N GLU A 200 -0.26 -17.20 7.25
CA GLU A 200 -0.10 -18.62 6.91
C GLU A 200 1.27 -18.87 6.27
N ALA A 201 1.69 -20.13 6.29
CA ALA A 201 2.95 -20.54 5.66
C ALA A 201 2.88 -20.40 4.14
N GLY A 202 4.00 -20.06 3.51
CA GLY A 202 4.06 -19.91 2.06
C GLY A 202 3.60 -18.54 1.57
N CYS A 203 3.41 -17.57 2.48
CA CYS A 203 3.08 -16.20 2.07
C CYS A 203 4.23 -15.58 1.26
N LEU A 204 3.87 -14.85 0.22
CA LEU A 204 4.80 -14.07 -0.59
C LEU A 204 4.30 -12.64 -0.65
N ILE A 205 5.15 -11.72 -0.24
CA ILE A 205 4.95 -10.29 -0.34
C ILE A 205 5.92 -9.75 -1.38
N THR A 206 5.41 -8.98 -2.32
CA THR A 206 6.21 -8.28 -3.33
C THR A 206 5.89 -6.80 -3.30
N LEU A 207 6.91 -5.97 -3.50
CA LEU A 207 6.76 -4.52 -3.59
C LEU A 207 7.78 -4.00 -4.60
N PRO A 208 7.35 -3.55 -5.79
CA PRO A 208 8.22 -2.84 -6.71
C PRO A 208 8.82 -1.63 -5.98
N LEU A 209 10.15 -1.47 -6.01
CA LEU A 209 10.87 -0.33 -5.41
C LEU A 209 11.20 0.73 -6.45
N SER A 210 11.42 0.29 -7.70
CA SER A 210 11.67 1.11 -8.88
C SER A 210 11.42 0.27 -10.13
N ALA A 211 11.66 0.83 -11.31
CA ALA A 211 11.51 0.15 -12.59
C ALA A 211 12.33 -1.17 -12.73
N ASN A 212 13.35 -1.40 -11.91
CA ASN A 212 14.23 -2.58 -12.03
C ASN A 212 14.65 -3.20 -10.68
N ARG A 213 13.98 -2.84 -9.58
CA ARG A 213 14.23 -3.42 -8.25
C ARG A 213 12.91 -3.88 -7.64
N LEU A 214 12.84 -5.15 -7.29
CA LEU A 214 11.68 -5.76 -6.63
C LEU A 214 12.05 -6.19 -5.21
N PHE A 215 11.37 -5.63 -4.21
CA PHE A 215 11.46 -6.14 -2.85
C PHE A 215 10.59 -7.38 -2.71
N ILE A 216 11.14 -8.42 -2.07
CA ILE A 216 10.47 -9.70 -1.82
C ILE A 216 10.60 -10.05 -0.34
N ALA A 217 9.49 -10.52 0.25
CA ALA A 217 9.46 -11.07 1.59
C ALA A 217 8.62 -12.35 1.65
N THR A 218 9.20 -13.44 2.14
CA THR A 218 8.50 -14.73 2.29
C THR A 218 9.06 -15.53 3.48
N ASP A 219 8.23 -16.42 4.04
CA ASP A 219 8.69 -17.41 5.02
C ASP A 219 9.02 -18.77 4.39
N SER A 220 8.75 -18.97 3.10
CA SER A 220 9.01 -20.24 2.41
C SER A 220 10.37 -20.22 1.68
N PRO A 221 11.31 -21.12 2.04
CA PRO A 221 12.57 -21.28 1.29
C PRO A 221 12.36 -21.68 -0.17
N SER A 222 11.36 -22.53 -0.44
CA SER A 222 11.10 -23.00 -1.81
C SER A 222 10.57 -21.87 -2.69
N VAL A 223 9.66 -21.04 -2.17
CA VAL A 223 9.19 -19.83 -2.88
C VAL A 223 10.36 -18.87 -3.11
N ALA A 224 11.23 -18.67 -2.11
CA ALA A 224 12.41 -17.82 -2.28
C ALA A 224 13.41 -18.36 -3.31
N ALA A 225 13.55 -19.69 -3.44
CA ALA A 225 14.39 -20.31 -4.47
C ALA A 225 13.78 -20.13 -5.86
N GLN A 226 12.48 -20.43 -6.02
CA GLN A 226 11.75 -20.25 -7.28
C GLN A 226 11.88 -18.83 -7.83
N VAL A 227 11.70 -17.81 -6.98
CA VAL A 227 11.81 -16.41 -7.43
C VAL A 227 13.26 -16.01 -7.78
N ARG A 228 14.27 -16.69 -7.22
CA ARG A 228 15.68 -16.44 -7.59
C ARG A 228 16.11 -17.13 -8.87
N GLU A 229 15.52 -18.29 -9.14
CA GLU A 229 15.82 -19.13 -10.31
C GLU A 229 15.04 -18.68 -11.55
N ALA A 230 13.87 -18.07 -11.36
CA ALA A 230 13.08 -17.48 -12.44
C ALA A 230 13.87 -16.41 -13.21
N SER A 231 13.62 -16.34 -14.51
CA SER A 231 14.18 -15.28 -15.35
C SER A 231 13.66 -13.91 -14.94
N ASP A 232 14.44 -12.86 -15.21
CA ASP A 232 14.03 -11.48 -14.91
C ASP A 232 12.71 -11.11 -15.61
N GLN A 233 12.50 -11.62 -16.82
CA GLN A 233 11.28 -11.41 -17.59
C GLN A 233 10.06 -12.03 -16.88
N GLU A 234 10.14 -13.30 -16.45
CA GLU A 234 9.06 -13.97 -15.72
C GLU A 234 8.72 -13.24 -14.42
N VAL A 235 9.73 -12.75 -13.70
CA VAL A 235 9.54 -11.99 -12.46
C VAL A 235 8.84 -10.66 -12.74
N VAL A 236 9.24 -9.93 -13.78
CA VAL A 236 8.63 -8.66 -14.16
C VAL A 236 7.19 -8.85 -14.62
N GLU A 237 6.91 -9.82 -15.48
CA GLU A 237 5.56 -10.14 -15.95
C GLU A 237 4.62 -10.47 -14.78
N ALA A 238 5.06 -11.35 -13.87
CA ALA A 238 4.29 -11.72 -12.69
C ALA A 238 4.04 -10.53 -11.76
N ALA A 239 5.06 -9.71 -11.51
CA ALA A 239 4.95 -8.52 -10.64
C ALA A 239 4.07 -7.43 -11.26
N ASN A 240 4.17 -7.20 -12.58
CA ASN A 240 3.35 -6.23 -13.32
C ASN A 240 1.89 -6.68 -13.33
N ARG A 241 1.63 -7.94 -13.66
CA ARG A 241 0.28 -8.52 -13.60
C ARG A 241 -0.33 -8.36 -12.21
N GLN A 242 0.41 -8.66 -11.15
CA GLN A 242 -0.07 -8.49 -9.78
C GLN A 242 -0.35 -7.01 -9.46
N SER A 243 0.53 -6.10 -9.88
CA SER A 243 0.37 -4.65 -9.64
C SER A 243 -0.87 -4.10 -10.34
N LEU A 244 -1.14 -4.54 -11.58
CA LEU A 244 -2.31 -4.14 -12.37
C LEU A 244 -3.62 -4.70 -11.81
N ILE A 245 -3.62 -5.97 -11.36
CA ILE A 245 -4.77 -6.61 -10.71
C ILE A 245 -5.07 -5.97 -9.35
N ASN A 246 -4.02 -5.60 -8.61
CA ASN A 246 -4.18 -4.98 -7.29
C ASN A 246 -4.64 -3.53 -7.37
N ALA A 247 -4.22 -2.78 -8.40
CA ALA A 247 -4.61 -1.39 -8.57
C ALA A 247 -6.13 -1.18 -8.43
N LYS A 248 -6.51 -0.08 -7.77
CA LYS A 248 -7.90 0.29 -7.48
C LYS A 248 -8.38 1.45 -8.35
N GLN A 249 -7.48 2.33 -8.77
CA GLN A 249 -7.79 3.42 -9.69
C GLN A 249 -6.74 3.51 -10.79
N PHE A 250 -5.46 3.42 -10.44
CA PHE A 250 -4.37 3.69 -11.36
C PHE A 250 -3.16 2.76 -11.16
N ALA A 251 -2.41 2.59 -12.25
CA ALA A 251 -1.07 2.01 -12.24
C ALA A 251 -0.07 2.98 -12.88
N TYR A 252 1.21 2.82 -12.57
CA TYR A 252 2.26 3.75 -12.96
C TYR A 252 3.46 3.02 -13.54
N GLY A 253 4.09 3.64 -14.55
CA GLY A 253 5.27 3.12 -15.22
C GLY A 253 5.09 2.94 -16.72
N VAL A 254 6.20 2.71 -17.41
CA VAL A 254 6.20 2.40 -18.84
C VAL A 254 5.80 0.94 -19.02
N ALA A 255 4.83 0.69 -19.88
CA ALA A 255 4.29 -0.64 -20.12
C ALA A 255 3.67 -0.72 -21.51
N ASP A 256 3.56 -1.94 -22.01
CA ASP A 256 2.73 -2.24 -23.17
C ASP A 256 1.24 -1.99 -22.87
N ARG A 257 0.52 -1.39 -23.83
CA ARG A 257 -0.88 -1.01 -23.64
C ARG A 257 -1.79 -2.23 -23.52
N ASP A 258 -1.50 -3.31 -24.23
CA ASP A 258 -2.34 -4.50 -24.26
C ASP A 258 -2.26 -5.22 -22.91
N MET A 259 -1.08 -5.30 -22.29
CA MET A 259 -0.93 -5.80 -20.92
C MET A 259 -1.76 -4.97 -19.92
N VAL A 260 -1.70 -3.64 -20.03
CA VAL A 260 -2.49 -2.76 -19.14
C VAL A 260 -3.98 -2.95 -19.40
N ASP A 261 -4.40 -3.10 -20.66
CA ASP A 261 -5.81 -3.34 -21.02
C ASP A 261 -6.32 -4.71 -20.58
N GLU A 262 -5.47 -5.72 -20.51
CA GLU A 262 -5.84 -7.04 -20.03
C GLU A 262 -6.11 -7.06 -18.51
N TYR A 263 -5.29 -6.36 -17.72
CA TYR A 263 -5.27 -6.54 -16.26
C TYR A 263 -5.77 -5.36 -15.44
N LEU A 264 -5.61 -4.11 -15.90
CA LEU A 264 -5.94 -2.95 -15.07
C LEU A 264 -7.44 -2.77 -14.96
N LEU A 265 -7.98 -2.90 -13.75
CA LEU A 265 -9.40 -2.67 -13.43
C LEU A 265 -10.37 -3.43 -14.35
N THR A 266 -9.95 -4.58 -14.86
CA THR A 266 -10.87 -5.47 -15.54
C THR A 266 -11.79 -6.07 -14.47
N SER A 267 -13.10 -5.87 -14.62
CA SER A 267 -14.07 -6.67 -13.88
C SER A 267 -13.75 -8.11 -14.23
N LEU A 268 -13.21 -8.87 -13.26
CA LEU A 268 -13.07 -10.32 -13.36
C LEU A 268 -14.40 -10.80 -13.95
N LYS A 269 -14.38 -11.27 -15.20
CA LYS A 269 -15.50 -11.98 -15.78
C LYS A 269 -15.73 -13.16 -14.85
N LYS A 270 -16.67 -13.01 -13.91
CA LYS A 270 -17.16 -14.10 -13.08
C LYS A 270 -17.93 -15.05 -13.96
#